data_AF-A0A7X3NZ54-F1
#
_entry.id   AF-A0A7X3NZ54-F1
#
_cell.length_a   1.000
_cell.length_b   1.000
_cell.length_c   1.000
_cell.angle_alpha   90.00
_cell.angle_beta   90.00
_cell.angle_gamma   90.00
#
_symmetry.space_group_name_H-M   'P 1'
#
loop_
_entity.id
_entity.type
_entity.pdbx_description
1 polymer ?
#
loop_
_entity_poly.entity_id
_entity_poly.type
_entity_poly.pdbx_seq_one_letter_code
_entity_poly.pdbx_strand_id
1 'polypeptide(L)'
;MQHKDPYLVNQVAMSLFGDRYIIIYGNTIQFHNHCYHLRSINTPGHPHCGCYYLEDANTGLAMSTDVDFAPPGAYGAIFEPQTGDIIDCETVPYFQ
;
A
#
# COMPACT_ATOMS: atom_id res chain seq x y z
N MET A 1 16.30 -2.12 6.52
CA MET A 1 14.94 -2.40 6.02
C MET A 1 14.38 -3.54 6.86
N GLN A 2 13.22 -3.36 7.48
CA GLN A 2 12.53 -4.43 8.19
C GLN A 2 12.17 -5.52 7.16
N HIS A 3 12.55 -6.77 7.41
CA HIS A 3 12.22 -7.88 6.51
C HIS A 3 10.70 -8.09 6.60
N LYS A 4 9.95 -7.61 5.62
CA LYS A 4 8.52 -7.92 5.51
C LYS A 4 8.37 -9.35 5.00
N ASP A 5 7.35 -10.03 5.50
CA ASP A 5 7.00 -11.38 5.08
C ASP A 5 6.65 -11.36 3.58
N PRO A 6 7.35 -12.11 2.72
CA PRO A 6 7.02 -12.22 1.30
C PRO A 6 5.57 -12.64 1.05
N TYR A 7 4.97 -13.43 1.95
CA TYR A 7 3.57 -13.83 1.85
C TYR A 7 2.64 -12.61 1.94
N LEU A 8 2.89 -11.71 2.91
CA LEU A 8 2.09 -10.50 3.09
C LEU A 8 2.17 -9.58 1.86
N VAL A 9 3.37 -9.37 1.32
CA VAL A 9 3.55 -8.52 0.12
C VAL A 9 2.78 -9.11 -1.07
N ASN A 10 2.77 -10.43 -1.20
CA ASN A 10 1.97 -11.12 -2.20
C ASN A 10 0.47 -10.91 -1.98
N GLN A 11 -0.04 -11.12 -0.75
CA GLN A 11 -1.45 -10.91 -0.45
C GLN A 11 -1.90 -9.47 -0.73
N VAL A 12 -1.11 -8.47 -0.32
CA VAL A 12 -1.40 -7.06 -0.63
C VAL A 12 -1.51 -6.83 -2.14
N ALA A 13 -0.57 -7.39 -2.91
CA ALA A 13 -0.60 -7.26 -4.36
C ALA A 13 -1.85 -7.91 -4.96
N MET A 14 -2.22 -9.10 -4.49
CA MET A 14 -3.43 -9.81 -4.94
C MET A 14 -4.71 -9.07 -4.56
N SER A 15 -4.78 -8.52 -3.34
CA SER A 15 -5.95 -7.78 -2.87
C SER A 15 -6.24 -6.54 -3.70
N LEU A 16 -5.21 -5.81 -4.15
CA LEU A 16 -5.39 -4.58 -4.94
C LEU A 16 -5.40 -4.84 -6.45
N PHE A 17 -4.46 -5.65 -6.94
CA PHE A 17 -4.25 -5.82 -8.37
C PHE A 17 -4.91 -7.09 -8.93
N GLY A 18 -5.34 -8.03 -8.10
CA GLY A 18 -5.92 -9.31 -8.53
C GLY A 18 -4.93 -10.15 -9.34
N ASP A 19 -5.45 -10.94 -10.28
CA ASP A 19 -4.66 -11.89 -11.10
C ASP A 19 -3.87 -11.23 -12.26
N ARG A 20 -3.68 -9.90 -12.23
CA ARG A 20 -2.96 -9.21 -13.31
C ARG A 20 -1.46 -9.48 -13.23
N TYR A 21 -0.76 -9.19 -14.33
CA TYR A 21 0.69 -9.34 -14.37
C TYR A 21 1.36 -8.37 -13.40
N ILE A 22 1.83 -8.91 -12.28
CA ILE A 22 2.57 -8.24 -11.22
C ILE A 22 3.93 -8.93 -11.05
N ILE A 23 4.96 -8.14 -10.74
CA ILE A 23 6.27 -8.68 -10.36
C ILE A 23 6.50 -8.30 -8.90
N ILE A 24 6.84 -9.27 -8.06
CA ILE A 24 7.15 -9.02 -6.64
C ILE A 24 8.62 -9.33 -6.39
N TYR A 25 9.33 -8.36 -5.83
CA TYR A 25 10.73 -8.50 -5.42
C TYR A 25 10.94 -7.90 -4.04
N GLY A 26 11.09 -8.75 -3.02
CA GLY A 26 11.24 -8.30 -1.63
C GLY A 26 9.99 -7.57 -1.14
N ASN A 27 10.12 -6.27 -0.81
CA ASN A 27 9.00 -5.43 -0.39
C ASN A 27 8.36 -4.62 -1.53
N THR A 28 8.86 -4.81 -2.75
CA THR A 28 8.45 -4.04 -3.93
C THR A 28 7.49 -4.85 -4.77
N ILE A 29 6.39 -4.21 -5.15
CA ILE A 29 5.44 -4.71 -6.14
C ILE A 29 5.58 -3.83 -7.37
N GLN A 30 5.86 -4.42 -8.52
CA GLN A 30 5.84 -3.71 -9.80
C GLN A 30 4.56 -4.08 -10.54
N PHE A 31 3.81 -3.05 -10.95
CA PHE A 31 2.60 -3.18 -11.75
C PHE A 31 2.60 -2.07 -12.80
N HIS A 32 2.40 -2.45 -14.07
CA HIS A 32 2.65 -1.57 -15.21
C HIS A 32 4.06 -0.93 -15.15
N ASN A 33 4.14 0.40 -15.22
CA ASN A 33 5.39 1.18 -15.20
C ASN A 33 5.72 1.72 -13.80
N HIS A 34 5.04 1.22 -12.77
CA HIS A 34 5.17 1.70 -11.39
C HIS A 34 5.78 0.63 -10.50
N CYS A 35 6.62 1.09 -9.56
CA CYS A 35 7.16 0.28 -8.48
C CYS A 35 6.60 0.81 -7.18
N TYR A 36 5.92 -0.04 -6.42
CA TYR A 36 5.28 0.29 -5.17
C TYR A 36 6.05 -0.33 -4.01
N HIS A 37 6.27 0.44 -2.95
CA HIS A 37 6.80 -0.05 -1.70
C HIS A 37 5.67 -0.24 -0.69
N LEU A 38 5.64 -1.40 -0.05
CA LEU A 38 4.74 -1.61 1.08
C LEU A 38 5.24 -0.84 2.30
N ARG A 39 4.54 0.22 2.69
CA ARG A 39 4.87 1.12 3.82
C ARG A 39 3.90 0.93 4.98
N SER A 40 4.33 1.27 6.19
CA SER A 40 3.48 1.27 7.37
C SER A 40 2.95 2.67 7.64
N ILE A 41 1.69 2.77 8.02
CA ILE A 41 1.09 4.00 8.54
C ILE A 41 1.61 4.19 9.97
N ASN A 42 2.47 5.18 10.17
CA ASN A 42 3.08 5.46 11.48
C ASN A 42 2.61 6.79 12.10
N THR A 43 1.63 7.45 11.47
CA THR A 43 1.10 8.73 11.97
C THR A 43 0.42 8.51 13.32
N PRO A 44 0.90 9.16 14.40
CA PRO A 44 0.30 9.03 15.72
C PRO A 44 -1.18 9.40 15.68
N GLY A 45 -2.02 8.69 16.44
CA GLY A 45 -3.46 8.94 16.50
C GLY A 45 -4.24 8.69 15.21
N HIS A 46 -3.59 8.20 14.15
CA HIS A 46 -4.30 7.74 12.96
C HIS A 46 -5.15 6.51 13.29
N PRO A 47 -6.43 6.42 12.86
CA PRO A 47 -7.28 5.25 13.11
C PRO A 47 -6.65 3.93 12.67
N HIS A 48 -5.87 3.97 11.59
CA HIS A 48 -5.19 2.82 10.99
C HIS A 48 -3.68 2.76 11.28
N CYS A 49 -3.21 3.41 12.35
CA CYS A 49 -1.80 3.33 12.73
C CYS A 49 -1.35 1.87 12.91
N GLY A 50 -0.24 1.49 12.28
CA GLY A 50 0.27 0.12 12.22
C GLY A 50 -0.17 -0.68 10.99
N CYS A 51 -1.19 -0.23 10.25
CA CYS A 51 -1.61 -0.84 8.98
C CYS A 51 -0.64 -0.48 7.85
N TYR A 52 -0.82 -1.11 6.69
CA TYR A 52 0.04 -0.88 5.53
C TYR A 52 -0.66 -0.13 4.41
N TYR A 53 0.14 0.50 3.54
CA TYR A 53 -0.27 1.10 2.28
C TYR A 53 0.80 0.92 1.22
N LEU A 54 0.44 1.11 -0.05
CA LEU A 54 1.39 1.07 -1.17
C LEU A 54 1.78 2.48 -1.58
N GLU A 55 3.06 2.80 -1.47
CA GLU A 55 3.64 4.08 -1.91
C GLU A 55 4.37 3.89 -3.24
N ASP A 56 4.00 4.65 -4.27
CA ASP A 56 4.73 4.64 -5.54
C ASP A 56 6.11 5.27 -5.40
N ALA A 57 7.13 4.55 -5.85
CA ALA A 57 8.53 4.95 -5.69
C ALA A 57 8.92 6.17 -6.53
N ASN A 58 8.18 6.48 -7.60
CA ASN A 58 8.48 7.59 -8.50
C ASN A 58 7.86 8.91 -8.02
N THR A 59 6.64 8.85 -7.50
CA THR A 59 5.82 10.01 -7.16
C THR A 59 5.69 10.24 -5.65
N GLY A 60 5.90 9.22 -4.83
CA GLY A 60 5.64 9.24 -3.40
C GLY A 60 4.14 9.26 -3.05
N LEU A 61 3.25 9.09 -4.04
CA LEU A 61 1.81 9.02 -3.81
C LEU A 61 1.40 7.62 -3.38
N ALA A 62 0.38 7.56 -2.53
CA ALA A 62 -0.22 6.30 -2.14
C ALA A 62 -1.18 5.78 -3.22
N MET A 63 -1.18 4.48 -3.46
CA MET A 63 -2.10 3.85 -4.39
C MET A 63 -3.48 3.70 -3.74
N SER A 64 -4.54 4.22 -4.37
CA SER A 64 -5.91 4.17 -3.85
C SER A 64 -6.74 3.03 -4.44
N THR A 65 -6.60 2.81 -5.74
CA THR A 65 -7.22 1.70 -6.47
C THR A 65 -6.14 1.03 -7.31
N ASP A 66 -6.51 0.24 -8.30
CA ASP A 66 -5.56 -0.30 -9.28
C ASP A 66 -5.23 0.69 -10.43
N VAL A 67 -5.91 1.84 -10.49
CA VAL A 67 -5.72 2.86 -11.52
C VAL A 67 -5.56 4.28 -10.98
N ASP A 68 -5.97 4.54 -9.73
CA ASP A 68 -5.96 5.86 -9.11
C ASP A 68 -4.98 5.95 -7.95
N PHE A 69 -4.33 7.11 -7.84
CA PHE A 69 -3.54 7.53 -6.68
C PHE A 69 -4.39 8.35 -5.72
N ALA A 70 -4.11 8.20 -4.43
CA ALA A 70 -4.63 9.11 -3.41
C ALA A 70 -3.92 10.47 -3.48
N PRO A 71 -4.57 11.56 -3.01
CA PRO A 71 -3.93 12.86 -2.92
C PRO A 71 -2.67 12.84 -2.03
N PRO A 72 -1.73 13.78 -2.24
CA PRO A 72 -0.55 13.89 -1.39
C PRO A 72 -0.90 13.97 0.09
N GLY A 73 -0.25 13.15 0.91
CA GLY A 73 -0.46 13.08 2.36
C GLY A 73 -1.57 12.13 2.82
N ALA A 74 -2.35 11.56 1.89
CA ALA A 74 -3.29 10.48 2.18
C ALA A 74 -2.66 9.10 1.97
N TYR A 75 -3.22 8.07 2.60
CA TYR A 75 -2.69 6.69 2.54
C TYR A 75 -3.30 5.76 1.48
N GLY A 76 -4.33 6.18 0.74
CA GLY A 76 -4.93 5.33 -0.30
C GLY A 76 -5.51 4.03 0.28
N ALA A 77 -5.36 2.91 -0.43
CA ALA A 77 -5.81 1.62 0.04
C ALA A 77 -5.01 1.20 1.30
N ILE A 78 -5.74 0.84 2.35
CA ILE A 78 -5.19 0.45 3.65
C ILE A 78 -5.32 -1.06 3.80
N PHE A 79 -4.18 -1.72 4.07
CA PHE A 79 -4.07 -3.16 4.16
C PHE A 79 -3.86 -3.62 5.60
N GLU A 80 -4.60 -4.67 5.98
CA GLU A 80 -4.46 -5.31 7.27
C GLU A 80 -3.09 -6.03 7.39
N PRO A 81 -2.34 -5.83 8.50
CA PRO A 81 -0.99 -6.39 8.64
C PRO A 81 -0.90 -7.92 8.62
N GLN A 82 -1.95 -8.62 9.03
CA GLN A 82 -1.95 -10.07 9.19
C GLN A 82 -2.34 -10.80 7.90
N THR A 83 -3.27 -10.22 7.14
CA THR A 83 -3.93 -10.86 5.99
C THR A 83 -3.48 -10.25 4.67
N GLY A 84 -3.15 -8.96 4.65
CA GLY A 84 -2.98 -8.20 3.42
C GLY A 84 -4.30 -7.82 2.74
N ASP A 85 -5.44 -8.01 3.42
CA ASP A 85 -6.75 -7.61 2.93
C ASP A 85 -6.91 -6.09 2.96
N ILE A 86 -7.63 -5.54 1.99
CA ILE A 86 -8.02 -4.12 2.01
C ILE A 86 -9.13 -3.94 3.04
N ILE A 87 -8.88 -3.15 4.07
CA ILE A 87 -9.82 -2.90 5.17
C ILE A 87 -10.42 -1.49 5.14
N ASP A 88 -9.76 -0.55 4.48
CA ASP A 88 -10.26 0.82 4.28
C ASP A 88 -9.55 1.48 3.09
N CYS A 89 -10.00 2.67 2.71
CA CYS A 89 -9.35 3.51 1.71
C CYS A 89 -9.38 4.99 2.10
N GLU A 90 -8.22 5.58 2.29
CA GLU A 90 -8.05 6.99 2.65
C GLU A 90 -7.76 7.85 1.42
N THR A 91 -8.72 8.71 1.07
CA THR A 91 -8.63 9.64 -0.06
C THR A 91 -8.53 11.10 0.37
N VAL A 92 -8.48 11.36 1.67
CA VAL A 92 -8.32 12.69 2.26
C VAL A 92 -7.23 12.60 3.33
N PRO A 93 -6.21 13.47 3.32
CA PRO A 93 -5.12 13.39 4.30
C PRO A 93 -5.65 13.53 5.72
N TYR A 94 -5.11 12.72 6.62
CA TYR A 94 -5.39 12.86 8.04
C TYR A 94 -4.61 14.05 8.62
N PHE A 95 -5.35 15.06 9.08
CA PHE A 95 -4.81 16.19 9.82
C PHE A 95 -5.18 16.02 11.30
N GLN A 96 -4.17 15.98 12.17
CA GLN A 96 -4.36 16.04 13.62
C GLN A 96 -4.62 17.48 14.09
#